data_AF-A0A256GAM4-F1
#
_entry.id   AF-A0A256GAM4-F1
#
_cell.length_a   1.000
_cell.length_b   1.000
_cell.length_c   1.000
_cell.angle_alpha   90.00
_cell.angle_beta   90.00
_cell.angle_gamma   90.00
#
_symmetry.space_group_name_H-M   'P 1'
#
loop_
_entity.id
_entity.type
_entity.pdbx_description
1 polymer ?
#
loop_
_entity_poly.entity_id
_entity_poly.type
_entity_poly.pdbx_seq_one_letter_code
_entity_poly.pdbx_strand_id
1 'polypeptide(L)'
;MSYRDIENVLPGPSLAEARAEANTRLKEHYSILEFADELTGYTRALEAESEASEREGIAAHELWDTPARSIYGAIAKLHALITLGVLQPDCDEFPWPPFRSVAADLLMILKETSLSPPCAG
;
A
#
# COMPACT_ATOMS: atom_id res chain seq x y z
N MET A 1 -0.42 18.21 -18.10
CA MET A 1 -0.22 19.49 -18.79
C MET A 1 -1.08 20.53 -18.07
N SER A 2 -0.46 21.54 -17.48
CA SER A 2 -1.13 22.60 -16.72
C SER A 2 -1.32 23.86 -17.57
N TYR A 3 -2.15 24.80 -17.11
CA TYR A 3 -2.25 26.13 -17.71
C TYR A 3 -0.89 26.83 -17.80
N ARG A 4 -0.01 26.63 -16.81
CA ARG A 4 1.36 27.16 -16.81
C ARG A 4 2.23 26.50 -17.87
N ASP A 5 2.03 25.22 -18.14
CA ASP A 5 2.71 24.53 -19.25
C ASP A 5 2.25 25.08 -20.60
N ILE A 6 0.95 25.36 -20.76
CA ILE A 6 0.41 25.97 -21.97
C ILE A 6 1.01 27.37 -22.18
N GLU A 7 1.13 28.19 -21.14
CA GLU A 7 1.80 29.50 -21.21
C GLU A 7 3.27 29.40 -21.64
N ASN A 8 3.98 28.38 -21.15
CA ASN A 8 5.37 28.14 -21.51
C ASN A 8 5.54 27.67 -22.97
N VAL A 9 4.59 26.86 -23.47
CA VAL A 9 4.62 26.30 -24.84
C VAL A 9 4.07 27.30 -25.87
N LEU A 10 3.12 28.15 -25.48
CA LEU A 10 2.48 29.16 -26.33
C LEU A 10 2.72 30.58 -25.76
N PRO A 11 3.97 31.07 -25.81
CA PRO A 11 4.33 32.36 -25.22
C PRO A 11 3.95 33.54 -26.10
N GLY A 12 3.77 34.69 -25.45
CA GLY A 12 3.62 35.97 -26.13
C GLY A 12 2.21 36.24 -26.71
N PRO A 13 1.97 37.47 -27.20
CA PRO A 13 0.64 37.92 -27.60
C PRO A 13 0.18 37.32 -28.93
N SER A 14 1.10 36.97 -29.83
CA SER A 14 0.78 36.40 -31.15
C SER A 14 0.16 35.00 -31.09
N LEU A 15 0.35 34.28 -29.97
CA LEU A 15 -0.21 32.95 -29.75
C LEU A 15 -1.39 32.96 -28.77
N ALA A 16 -1.95 34.13 -28.47
CA ALA A 16 -3.00 34.28 -27.46
C ALA A 16 -4.27 33.48 -27.79
N GLU A 17 -4.68 33.43 -29.05
CA GLU A 17 -5.84 32.64 -29.50
C GLU A 17 -5.59 31.14 -29.36
N ALA A 18 -4.44 30.66 -29.84
CA ALA A 18 -4.07 29.25 -29.72
C ALA A 18 -4.00 28.79 -28.25
N ARG A 19 -3.52 29.67 -27.36
CA ARG A 19 -3.52 29.43 -25.92
C ARG A 19 -4.93 29.40 -25.33
N ALA A 20 -5.81 30.32 -25.72
CA ALA A 20 -7.20 30.31 -25.28
C ALA A 20 -7.95 29.03 -25.69
N GLU A 21 -7.69 28.55 -26.92
CA GLU A 21 -8.22 27.28 -27.40
C GLU A 21 -7.67 26.09 -26.62
N ALA A 22 -6.35 26.04 -26.40
CA ALA A 22 -5.71 25.00 -25.60
C ALA A 22 -6.22 24.97 -24.15
N ASN A 23 -6.41 26.13 -23.54
CA ASN A 23 -6.98 26.27 -22.20
C ASN A 23 -8.44 25.79 -22.13
N THR A 24 -9.24 26.10 -23.15
CA THR A 24 -10.63 25.60 -23.27
C THR A 24 -10.66 24.07 -23.36
N ARG A 25 -9.86 23.49 -24.26
CA ARG A 25 -9.75 22.02 -24.39
C ARG A 25 -9.28 21.36 -23.11
N LEU A 26 -8.31 21.96 -22.42
CA LEU A 26 -7.81 21.43 -21.16
C LEU A 26 -8.91 21.44 -20.08
N LYS A 27 -9.69 22.51 -20.00
CA LYS A 27 -10.84 22.62 -19.10
C LYS A 27 -11.90 21.55 -19.38
N GLU A 28 -12.29 21.39 -20.64
CA GLU A 28 -13.26 20.37 -21.06
C GLU A 28 -12.78 18.96 -20.71
N HIS A 29 -11.50 18.68 -20.97
CA HIS A 29 -10.90 17.40 -20.62
C HIS A 29 -10.97 17.11 -19.12
N TYR A 30 -10.57 18.07 -18.27
CA TYR A 30 -10.64 17.90 -16.82
C TYR A 30 -12.07 17.80 -16.29
N SER A 31 -13.04 18.50 -16.89
CA SER A 31 -14.45 18.39 -16.50
C SER A 31 -15.02 16.99 -16.77
N ILE A 32 -14.60 16.33 -17.85
CA ILE A 32 -14.97 14.94 -18.14
C ILE A 32 -14.36 14.00 -17.10
N LEU A 33 -13.10 14.21 -16.72
CA LEU A 33 -12.44 13.41 -15.69
C LEU A 33 -13.06 13.59 -14.32
N GLU A 34 -13.38 14.83 -13.91
CA GLU A 34 -14.07 15.14 -12.65
C GLU A 34 -15.44 14.45 -12.60
N PHE A 35 -16.21 14.51 -13.69
CA PHE A 35 -17.49 13.80 -13.76
C PHE A 35 -17.34 12.27 -13.69
N ALA A 36 -16.33 11.72 -14.37
CA ALA A 36 -16.01 10.29 -14.28
C ALA A 36 -15.57 9.90 -12.86
N ASP A 37 -14.84 10.79 -12.17
CA ASP A 37 -14.43 10.61 -10.80
C ASP A 37 -15.61 10.63 -9.83
N GLU A 38 -16.56 11.56 -9.98
CA GLU A 38 -17.80 11.60 -9.19
C GLU A 38 -18.61 10.30 -9.33
N LEU A 39 -18.65 9.72 -10.53
CA LEU A 39 -19.38 8.47 -10.78
C LEU A 39 -18.67 7.24 -10.23
N THR A 40 -17.34 7.20 -10.30
CA THR A 40 -16.55 6.01 -9.94
C THR A 40 -15.99 6.06 -8.52
N GLY A 41 -15.90 7.26 -7.94
CA GLY A 41 -15.22 7.53 -6.68
C GLY A 41 -13.71 7.26 -6.72
N TYR A 42 -13.10 7.25 -7.90
CA TYR A 42 -11.73 6.78 -8.10
C TYR A 42 -10.69 7.56 -7.26
N THR A 43 -10.73 8.89 -7.28
CA THR A 43 -9.78 9.76 -6.56
C THR A 43 -9.93 9.56 -5.07
N ARG A 44 -11.16 9.48 -4.56
CA ARG A 44 -11.40 9.17 -3.15
C ARG A 44 -10.84 7.79 -2.77
N ALA A 45 -11.02 6.78 -3.61
CA ALA A 45 -10.49 5.45 -3.35
C ALA A 45 -8.95 5.44 -3.36
N LEU A 46 -8.34 6.18 -4.29
CA LEU A 46 -6.89 6.34 -4.41
C LEU A 46 -6.30 7.09 -3.20
N GLU A 47 -6.95 8.14 -2.73
CA GLU A 47 -6.56 8.85 -1.50
C GLU A 47 -6.64 7.93 -0.28
N ALA A 48 -7.74 7.18 -0.15
CA ALA A 48 -7.91 6.22 0.95
C ALA A 48 -6.87 5.10 0.90
N GLU A 49 -6.53 4.59 -0.28
CA GLU A 49 -5.45 3.63 -0.48
C GLU A 49 -4.09 4.21 -0.07
N SER A 50 -3.79 5.45 -0.49
CA SER A 50 -2.55 6.14 -0.11
C SER A 50 -2.44 6.32 1.40
N GLU A 51 -3.51 6.76 2.07
CA GLU A 51 -3.53 6.89 3.52
C GLU A 51 -3.38 5.53 4.23
N ALA A 52 -4.02 4.47 3.71
CA ALA A 52 -3.89 3.13 4.27
C ALA A 52 -2.47 2.60 4.13
N SER A 53 -1.84 2.81 2.97
CA SER A 53 -0.45 2.42 2.70
C SER A 53 0.53 3.17 3.59
N GLU A 54 0.33 4.47 3.83
CA GLU A 54 1.15 5.24 4.77
C GLU A 54 1.03 4.70 6.20
N ARG A 55 -0.20 4.45 6.67
CA ARG A 55 -0.45 3.88 8.00
C ARG A 55 0.15 2.49 8.16
N GLU A 56 0.06 1.64 7.13
CA GLU A 56 0.68 0.31 7.11
C GLU A 56 2.20 0.41 7.21
N GLY A 57 2.82 1.32 6.45
CA GLY A 57 4.26 1.55 6.49
C GLY A 57 4.75 1.99 7.88
N ILE A 58 4.04 2.92 8.52
CA ILE A 58 4.33 3.36 9.89
C ILE A 58 4.19 2.20 10.87
N ALA A 59 3.08 1.46 10.82
CA ALA A 59 2.84 0.33 11.72
C ALA A 59 3.88 -0.79 11.54
N ALA A 60 4.28 -1.07 10.30
CA ALA A 60 5.33 -2.04 9.99
C ALA A 60 6.67 -1.60 10.60
N HIS A 61 7.04 -0.32 10.47
CA HIS A 61 8.25 0.23 11.06
C HIS A 61 8.26 0.08 12.59
N GLU A 62 7.18 0.51 13.25
CA GLU A 62 7.02 0.37 14.70
C GLU A 62 7.06 -1.09 15.17
N LEU A 63 6.45 -2.00 14.40
CA LEU A 63 6.50 -3.44 14.66
C LEU A 63 7.93 -3.97 14.64
N TRP A 64 8.76 -3.52 13.69
CA TRP A 64 10.16 -3.94 13.61
C TRP A 64 10.98 -3.45 14.80
N ASP A 65 10.80 -2.19 15.20
CA ASP A 65 11.53 -1.56 16.30
C ASP A 65 11.12 -2.10 17.68
N THR A 66 9.86 -2.53 17.84
CA THR A 66 9.35 -3.01 19.13
C THR A 66 9.87 -4.41 19.45
N PRO A 67 10.70 -4.63 20.49
CA PRO A 67 11.22 -5.96 20.80
C PRO A 67 10.08 -6.95 21.14
N ALA A 68 10.11 -8.15 20.57
CA ALA A 68 9.14 -9.19 20.90
C ALA A 68 9.36 -9.67 22.34
N ARG A 69 8.31 -9.59 23.17
CA ARG A 69 8.34 -10.05 24.58
C ARG A 69 7.72 -11.43 24.78
N SER A 70 7.28 -12.06 23.69
CA SER A 70 6.67 -13.39 23.68
C SER A 70 6.89 -14.06 22.34
N ILE A 71 6.71 -15.38 22.32
CA ILE A 71 6.73 -16.18 21.08
C ILE A 71 5.63 -15.76 20.11
N TYR A 72 4.45 -15.38 20.62
CA TYR A 72 3.37 -14.81 19.80
C TYR A 72 3.80 -13.52 19.10
N GLY A 73 4.53 -12.64 19.80
CA GLY A 73 5.07 -11.42 19.22
C GLY A 73 6.11 -11.71 18.13
N ALA A 74 6.97 -12.72 18.33
CA ALA A 74 7.93 -13.14 17.31
C ALA A 74 7.25 -13.72 16.06
N ILE A 75 6.20 -14.53 16.24
CA ILE A 75 5.40 -15.08 15.14
C ILE A 75 4.66 -13.96 14.40
N ALA A 76 4.09 -12.98 15.11
CA ALA A 76 3.43 -11.83 14.48
C ALA A 76 4.40 -11.03 13.58
N LYS A 77 5.64 -10.83 14.03
CA LYS A 77 6.70 -10.22 13.19
C LYS A 77 7.01 -11.07 11.96
N LEU A 78 7.21 -12.38 12.12
CA LEU A 78 7.45 -13.28 10.98
C LEU A 78 6.28 -13.28 10.00
N HIS A 79 5.04 -13.25 10.49
CA HIS A 79 3.85 -13.15 9.66
C HIS A 79 3.84 -11.83 8.86
N ALA A 80 4.11 -10.70 9.52
CA ALA A 80 4.20 -9.40 8.86
C ALA A 80 5.32 -9.37 7.79
N LEU A 81 6.47 -9.98 8.04
CA LEU A 81 7.55 -10.14 7.04
C LEU A 81 7.03 -10.78 5.75
N ILE A 82 6.29 -11.88 5.89
CA ILE A 82 5.79 -12.66 4.77
C ILE A 82 4.72 -11.86 4.03
N THR A 83 3.74 -11.31 4.75
CA THR A 83 2.60 -10.62 4.16
C THR A 83 2.98 -9.31 3.48
N LEU A 84 3.91 -8.54 4.06
CA LEU A 84 4.37 -7.27 3.50
C LEU A 84 5.44 -7.44 2.42
N GLY A 85 6.22 -8.50 2.48
CA GLY A 85 7.34 -8.73 1.56
C GLY A 85 6.94 -9.45 0.27
N VAL A 86 5.87 -10.24 0.30
CA VAL A 86 5.45 -11.05 -0.84
C VAL A 86 4.57 -10.24 -1.80
N LEU A 87 4.93 -10.20 -3.09
CA LEU A 87 4.11 -9.53 -4.10
C LEU A 87 2.80 -10.27 -4.38
N GLN A 88 2.77 -11.59 -4.13
CA GLN A 88 1.64 -12.47 -4.38
C GLN A 88 1.55 -13.55 -3.29
N PRO A 89 0.37 -13.86 -2.72
CA PRO A 89 0.23 -14.79 -1.60
C PRO A 89 0.81 -16.20 -1.86
N ASP A 90 0.77 -16.64 -3.12
CA ASP A 90 1.21 -17.95 -3.61
C ASP A 90 2.64 -17.97 -4.15
N CYS A 91 3.39 -16.86 -4.03
CA CYS A 91 4.78 -16.79 -4.48
C CYS A 91 5.63 -17.90 -3.83
N ASP A 92 6.17 -18.79 -4.66
CA ASP A 92 6.96 -19.95 -4.28
C ASP A 92 8.48 -19.72 -4.38
N GLU A 93 8.87 -18.49 -4.74
CA GLU A 93 10.27 -18.09 -4.79
C GLU A 93 10.89 -18.00 -3.39
N PHE A 94 12.18 -18.31 -3.31
CA PHE A 94 12.94 -18.10 -2.08
C PHE A 94 12.93 -16.61 -1.68
N PRO A 95 12.70 -16.26 -0.39
CA PRO A 95 12.66 -17.12 0.80
C PRO A 95 11.25 -17.49 1.30
N TRP A 96 10.19 -17.25 0.52
CA TRP A 96 8.83 -17.29 1.04
C TRP A 96 8.35 -18.68 1.50
N PRO A 97 8.59 -19.79 0.76
CA PRO A 97 8.20 -21.12 1.25
C PRO A 97 8.93 -21.50 2.55
N PRO A 98 10.26 -21.34 2.69
CA PRO A 98 10.93 -21.56 3.98
C PRO A 98 10.35 -20.74 5.14
N PHE A 99 10.06 -19.45 4.95
CA PHE A 99 9.45 -18.62 6.00
C PHE A 99 8.05 -19.10 6.40
N ARG A 100 7.22 -19.48 5.43
CA ARG A 100 5.90 -20.07 5.72
C ARG A 100 6.01 -21.41 6.45
N SER A 101 7.00 -22.24 6.10
CA SER A 101 7.28 -23.50 6.80
C SER A 101 7.61 -23.25 8.28
N VAL A 102 8.56 -22.33 8.56
CA VAL A 102 8.94 -21.99 9.94
C VAL A 102 7.76 -21.40 10.71
N ALA A 103 6.95 -20.54 10.09
CA ALA A 103 5.76 -20.00 10.74
C ALA A 103 4.75 -21.10 11.12
N ALA A 104 4.53 -22.08 10.24
CA ALA A 104 3.64 -23.21 10.51
C ALA A 104 4.15 -24.09 11.68
N ASP A 105 5.45 -24.38 11.71
CA ASP A 105 6.06 -25.18 12.79
C ASP A 105 5.93 -24.47 14.16
N LEU A 106 6.18 -23.17 14.21
CA LEU A 106 6.03 -22.38 15.44
C LEU A 106 4.59 -22.36 15.97
N LEU A 107 3.60 -22.29 15.08
CA LEU A 107 2.19 -22.36 15.45
C LEU A 107 1.79 -23.75 15.96
N MET A 108 2.33 -24.81 15.35
CA MET A 108 2.10 -26.19 15.81
C MET A 108 2.63 -26.40 17.23
N ILE A 109 3.88 -26.01 17.48
CA ILE A 109 4.53 -26.12 18.81
C ILE A 109 3.74 -25.34 19.86
N LEU A 110 3.26 -24.14 19.53
CA LEU A 110 2.42 -23.35 20.44
C LEU A 110 1.11 -24.04 20.80
N LYS A 111 0.47 -24.66 19.80
CA LYS A 111 -0.76 -25.40 20.02
C LYS A 111 -0.53 -26.59 20.95
N GLU A 112 0.54 -27.35 20.74
CA GLU A 112 0.88 -28.52 21.56
C GLU A 112 1.24 -28.15 23.01
N THR A 113 2.01 -27.07 23.19
CA THR A 113 2.37 -26.56 24.53
C THR A 113 1.16 -26.01 25.29
N SER A 114 0.19 -25.42 24.60
CA SER A 114 -1.07 -24.97 25.22
C SER A 114 -2.00 -26.12 25.65
N LEU A 115 -1.81 -27.31 25.05
CA LEU A 115 -2.62 -28.52 25.33
C LEU A 115 -2.02 -29.42 26.42
N SER A 116 -0.76 -29.22 26.82
CA SER A 116 -0.15 -29.92 27.94
C SER A 116 -0.38 -29.15 29.24
N PRO A 117 -1.22 -29.63 30.18
CA PRO A 117 -1.29 -29.03 31.51
C PRO A 117 0.07 -29.19 32.22
N PRO A 118 0.48 -28.25 33.10
CA PRO A 118 1.65 -28.45 33.94
C PRO A 118 1.41 -29.72 34.77
N CYS A 119 2.24 -30.74 34.55
CA CYS A 119 2.19 -31.95 35.37
C CYS A 119 2.30 -31.52 36.84
N ALA A 120 1.27 -31.82 37.62
CA ALA A 120 1.27 -31.63 39.06
C ALA A 120 2.43 -32.46 39.64
N GLY A 121 3.37 -31.78 40.28
CA GLY A 121 4.39 -32.39 41.13
C GLY A 121 3.85 -32.73 42.50
#